data_AF-A0AAE0DRZ4-F1
#
_entry.id   AF-A0AAE0DRZ4-F1
#
_cell.length_a   1.000
_cell.length_b   1.000
_cell.length_c   1.000
_cell.angle_alpha   90.00
_cell.angle_beta   90.00
_cell.angle_gamma   90.00
#
_symmetry.space_group_name_H-M   'P 1'
#
loop_
_entity.id
_entity.type
_entity.pdbx_description
1 polymer ?
#
loop_
_entity_poly.entity_id
_entity_poly.type
_entity_poly.pdbx_seq_one_letter_code
_entity_poly.pdbx_strand_id
1 'polypeptide(L)'
;MIPSKIKLFIWRACNNWLPTQMSLVLRKIPVDNRCPLHSRRPESTMHAFWCCPSLKPLRSACTFMKGAEFHDSGEFFDILLSNKFKLLQCCVWFFGVLELVS
;
A
#
# COMPACT_ATOMS: atom_id res chain seq x y z
N MET A 1 4.89 -17.46 14.51
CA MET A 1 3.57 -16.83 14.70
C MET A 1 3.59 -15.45 14.07
N ILE A 2 2.58 -15.06 13.29
CA ILE A 2 2.47 -13.69 12.77
C ILE A 2 1.87 -12.79 13.86
N PRO A 3 2.53 -11.68 14.24
CA PRO A 3 2.00 -10.74 15.22
C PRO A 3 0.60 -10.22 14.86
N SER A 4 -0.28 -10.05 15.86
CA SER A 4 -1.68 -9.63 15.63
C SER A 4 -1.81 -8.29 14.91
N LYS A 5 -0.87 -7.35 15.14
CA LYS A 5 -0.82 -6.06 14.44
C LYS A 5 -0.69 -6.22 12.92
N ILE A 6 0.12 -7.18 12.47
CA ILE A 6 0.33 -7.44 11.04
C ILE A 6 -0.92 -8.08 10.43
N LYS A 7 -1.56 -9.03 11.14
CA LYS A 7 -2.83 -9.62 10.70
C LYS A 7 -3.92 -8.57 10.54
N LEU A 8 -4.05 -7.67 11.52
CA LEU A 8 -5.03 -6.57 11.47
C LEU A 8 -4.74 -5.62 10.31
N PHE A 9 -3.46 -5.29 10.08
CA PHE A 9 -3.05 -4.46 8.97
C PHE A 9 -3.38 -5.10 7.61
N ILE A 10 -3.03 -6.38 7.43
CA ILE A 10 -3.35 -7.14 6.21
C ILE A 10 -4.87 -7.15 5.98
N TRP A 11 -5.64 -7.45 7.03
CA TRP A 11 -7.10 -7.43 6.96
C TRP A 11 -7.61 -6.04 6.55
N ARG A 12 -7.10 -4.96 7.14
CA ARG A 12 -7.47 -3.58 6.75
C ARG A 12 -7.13 -3.29 5.30
N ALA A 13 -5.97 -3.72 4.82
CA ALA A 13 -5.54 -3.51 3.43
C ALA A 13 -6.44 -4.26 2.44
N CYS A 14 -6.77 -5.52 2.73
CA CYS A 14 -7.67 -6.33 1.90
C CYS A 14 -9.12 -5.81 1.89
N ASN A 15 -9.56 -5.12 2.94
CA ASN A 15 -10.91 -4.59 3.06
C ASN A 15 -10.99 -3.08 2.71
N ASN A 16 -9.99 -2.52 2.03
CA ASN A 16 -9.91 -1.09 1.69
C ASN A 16 -10.18 -0.17 2.88
N TRP A 17 -9.73 -0.60 4.06
CA TRP A 17 -9.95 0.09 5.35
C TRP A 17 -8.83 1.05 5.72
N LEU A 18 -7.72 1.01 4.98
CA LEU A 18 -6.62 1.95 5.10
C LEU A 18 -7.02 3.31 4.54
N PRO A 19 -6.49 4.42 5.08
CA PRO A 19 -6.84 5.77 4.66
C PRO A 19 -6.13 6.13 3.34
N THR A 20 -6.61 5.58 2.23
CA THR A 20 -6.20 5.97 0.88
C THR A 20 -7.21 6.94 0.31
N GLN A 21 -6.83 7.78 -0.65
CA GLN A 21 -7.80 8.72 -1.23
C GLN A 21 -9.04 8.01 -1.82
N MET A 22 -8.87 6.85 -2.46
CA MET A 22 -10.03 6.09 -2.93
C MET A 22 -10.93 5.59 -1.80
N SER A 23 -10.37 5.12 -0.68
CA SER A 23 -11.21 4.65 0.44
C SER A 23 -11.92 5.80 1.16
N LEU A 24 -11.31 6.99 1.20
CA LEU A 24 -11.92 8.21 1.73
C LEU A 24 -13.10 8.65 0.84
N VAL A 25 -12.93 8.64 -0.48
CA VAL A 25 -14.03 8.92 -1.43
C VAL A 25 -15.15 7.89 -1.31
N LEU A 26 -14.83 6.60 -1.17
CA LEU A 26 -15.84 5.55 -0.93
C LEU A 26 -16.62 5.78 0.37
N ARG A 27 -15.98 6.38 1.38
CA ARG A 27 -16.61 6.78 2.64
C ARG A 27 -17.33 8.14 2.57
N LYS A 28 -17.47 8.69 1.36
CA LYS A 28 -18.12 9.99 1.09
C LYS A 28 -17.41 11.18 1.76
N ILE A 29 -16.12 11.06 2.04
CA ILE A 29 -15.31 12.18 2.50
C ILE A 29 -14.90 12.99 1.27
N PRO A 30 -15.11 14.33 1.25
CA PRO A 30 -14.85 15.16 0.08
C PRO A 30 -13.35 15.40 -0.10
N VAL A 31 -12.67 14.45 -0.74
CA VAL A 31 -11.26 14.53 -1.12
C VAL A 31 -11.08 14.17 -2.59
N ASP A 32 -10.00 14.64 -3.20
CA ASP A 32 -9.61 14.18 -4.53
C ASP A 32 -9.15 12.72 -4.44
N ASN A 33 -9.64 11.86 -5.34
CA ASN A 33 -9.29 10.44 -5.34
C ASN A 33 -7.83 10.20 -5.77
N ARG A 34 -7.14 11.22 -6.29
CA ARG A 34 -5.79 11.14 -6.85
C ARG A 34 -4.72 11.09 -5.76
N CYS A 35 -3.67 10.31 -6.00
CA CYS A 35 -2.54 10.21 -5.09
C CYS A 35 -1.88 11.58 -4.85
N PRO A 36 -1.69 12.02 -3.60
CA PRO A 36 -1.08 13.32 -3.30
C PRO A 36 0.37 13.42 -3.80
N LEU A 37 1.07 12.28 -3.95
CA LEU A 37 2.48 12.25 -4.36
C LEU A 37 2.71 12.25 -5.86
N HIS A 38 1.76 11.75 -6.67
CA HIS A 38 1.90 11.61 -8.13
C HIS A 38 0.80 12.39 -8.90
N SER A 39 -0.32 12.70 -8.25
CA SER A 39 -1.46 13.52 -8.71
C SER A 39 -2.12 13.14 -10.04
N ARG A 40 -1.68 12.05 -10.69
CA ARG A 40 -2.17 11.61 -12.01
C ARG A 40 -3.04 10.36 -11.96
N ARG A 41 -3.02 9.61 -10.87
CA ARG A 41 -3.76 8.34 -10.74
C ARG A 41 -4.50 8.26 -9.41
N PRO A 42 -5.64 7.57 -9.37
CA PRO A 42 -6.35 7.33 -8.13
C PRO A 42 -5.49 6.53 -7.16
N GLU A 43 -5.53 6.91 -5.88
CA GLU A 43 -4.77 6.24 -4.84
C GLU A 43 -5.53 5.02 -4.31
N SER A 44 -5.29 3.87 -4.94
CA SER A 44 -5.66 2.57 -4.36
C SER A 44 -4.72 2.21 -3.22
N THR A 45 -5.13 1.21 -2.44
CA THR A 45 -4.21 0.50 -1.53
C THR A 45 -2.95 0.11 -2.31
N MET A 46 -3.07 -0.61 -3.43
CA MET A 46 -1.92 -1.00 -4.25
C MET A 46 -1.06 0.19 -4.73
N HIS A 47 -1.68 1.30 -5.11
CA HIS A 47 -0.99 2.50 -5.55
C HIS A 47 -0.17 3.13 -4.41
N ALA A 48 -0.79 3.33 -3.25
CA ALA A 48 -0.16 3.90 -2.07
C ALA A 48 1.04 3.05 -1.60
N PHE A 49 0.91 1.72 -1.65
CA PHE A 49 1.96 0.80 -1.25
C PHE A 49 3.06 0.66 -2.31
N TRP A 50 2.68 0.40 -3.57
CA TRP A 50 3.57 -0.30 -4.49
C TRP A 50 3.56 0.13 -5.94
N CYS A 51 2.53 0.84 -6.41
CA CYS A 51 2.50 1.30 -7.81
C CYS A 51 2.81 2.80 -7.95
N CYS A 52 2.80 3.60 -6.87
CA CYS A 52 3.12 5.03 -6.94
C CYS A 52 4.53 5.28 -7.52
N PRO A 53 4.66 6.00 -8.65
CA PRO A 53 5.96 6.28 -9.26
C PRO A 53 6.89 7.11 -8.36
N SER A 54 6.33 7.96 -7.50
CA SER A 54 7.09 8.81 -6.57
C SER A 54 7.86 8.00 -5.53
N LEU A 55 7.45 6.76 -5.27
CA LEU A 55 8.17 5.84 -4.38
C LEU A 55 9.23 5.01 -5.11
N LYS A 56 9.41 5.15 -6.43
CA LYS A 56 10.43 4.37 -7.19
C LYS A 56 11.84 4.44 -6.59
N PRO A 57 12.39 5.62 -6.22
CA PRO A 57 13.74 5.71 -5.65
C PRO A 57 13.89 4.89 -4.37
N LEU A 58 12.85 4.92 -3.54
CA LEU A 58 12.74 4.23 -2.27
C LEU A 58 12.69 2.71 -2.46
N ARG A 59 11.88 2.25 -3.43
CA ARG A 59 11.81 0.84 -3.82
C ARG A 59 13.13 0.34 -4.37
N SER A 60 13.82 1.13 -5.20
CA SER A 60 15.13 0.75 -5.74
C SER A 60 16.22 0.68 -4.67
N ALA A 61 16.12 1.51 -3.62
CA ALA A 61 17.05 1.48 -2.50
C ALA A 61 16.82 0.26 -1.58
N CYS A 62 15.58 -0.23 -1.48
CA CYS A 62 15.27 -1.44 -0.72
C CYS A 62 15.61 -2.72 -1.50
N THR A 63 16.75 -3.33 -1.18
CA THR A 63 17.22 -4.59 -1.78
C THR A 63 16.20 -5.74 -1.66
N PHE A 64 15.37 -5.74 -0.63
CA PHE A 64 14.31 -6.72 -0.44
C PHE A 64 13.18 -6.63 -1.49
N MET A 65 12.94 -5.45 -2.06
CA MET A 65 11.87 -5.24 -3.05
C MET A 65 12.27 -5.67 -4.47
N LYS A 66 13.51 -6.13 -4.67
CA LYS A 66 14.00 -6.53 -6.00
C LYS A 66 13.20 -7.71 -6.55
N GLY A 67 12.83 -7.63 -7.83
CA GLY A 67 12.11 -8.69 -8.56
C GLY A 67 10.64 -8.82 -8.20
N ALA A 68 10.02 -7.76 -7.70
CA ALA A 68 8.61 -7.73 -7.37
C ALA A 68 7.91 -6.78 -8.34
N GLU A 69 7.31 -7.35 -9.39
CA GLU A 69 6.55 -6.63 -10.41
C GLU A 69 5.08 -6.57 -10.01
N PHE A 70 4.54 -5.35 -9.92
CA PHE A 70 3.15 -5.15 -9.52
C PHE A 70 2.46 -4.27 -10.54
N HIS A 71 1.32 -4.76 -11.02
CA HIS A 71 0.44 -4.03 -11.90
C HIS A 71 -0.68 -3.38 -11.10
N ASP A 72 -1.03 -2.14 -11.48
CA ASP A 72 -2.01 -1.26 -10.80
C ASP A 72 -3.46 -1.81 -10.84
N SER A 73 -3.71 -2.92 -11.53
CA SER A 73 -5.05 -3.46 -11.79
C SER A 73 -5.49 -4.59 -10.84
N GLY A 74 -4.64 -5.03 -9.93
CA GLY A 74 -4.96 -6.10 -8.97
C GLY A 74 -5.48 -5.55 -7.64
N GLU A 75 -6.49 -6.21 -7.05
CA GLU A 75 -6.86 -6.00 -5.66
C GLU A 75 -5.66 -6.36 -4.77
N PHE A 76 -5.47 -5.67 -3.65
CA PHE A 76 -4.37 -5.96 -2.71
C PHE A 76 -4.33 -7.43 -2.28
N PHE A 77 -5.50 -8.07 -2.25
CA PHE A 77 -5.69 -9.48 -1.94
C PHE A 77 -5.02 -10.45 -2.92
N ASP A 78 -5.05 -10.19 -4.23
CA ASP A 78 -4.44 -11.09 -5.23
C ASP A 78 -2.92 -11.16 -5.07
N ILE A 79 -2.34 -10.01 -4.74
CA ILE A 79 -0.92 -9.88 -4.45
C ILE A 79 -0.57 -10.48 -3.08
N LEU A 80 -1.47 -10.37 -2.10
CA LEU A 80 -1.34 -11.04 -0.81
C LEU A 80 -1.21 -12.56 -0.96
N LEU A 81 -2.08 -13.14 -1.78
CA LEU A 81 -2.12 -14.58 -2.00
C LEU A 81 -0.92 -15.08 -2.81
N SER A 82 -0.43 -14.31 -3.78
CA SER A 82 0.73 -14.68 -4.60
C SER A 82 2.07 -14.60 -3.86
N ASN A 83 2.20 -13.76 -2.83
CA ASN A 83 3.50 -13.43 -2.23
C ASN A 83 3.50 -13.43 -0.70
N LYS A 84 3.06 -14.53 -0.06
CA LYS A 84 2.96 -14.68 1.41
C LYS A 84 4.21 -14.26 2.21
N PHE A 85 5.42 -14.36 1.65
CA PHE A 85 6.68 -14.03 2.33
C PHE A 85 7.10 -12.54 2.22
N LYS A 86 6.64 -11.80 1.21
CA LYS A 86 7.10 -10.42 0.97
C LYS A 86 6.34 -9.38 1.80
N LEU A 87 5.06 -9.61 2.06
CA LEU A 87 4.20 -8.66 2.78
C LEU A 87 4.62 -8.37 4.21
N LEU A 88 5.19 -9.34 4.93
CA LEU A 88 5.64 -9.13 6.30
C LEU A 88 6.70 -8.02 6.41
N GLN A 89 7.63 -7.96 5.46
CA GLN A 89 8.66 -6.92 5.44
C GLN A 89 8.13 -5.59 4.90
N CYS A 90 7.17 -5.61 3.97
CA CYS A 90 6.50 -4.40 3.48
C CYS A 90 5.66 -3.71 4.58
N CYS A 91 4.98 -4.50 5.43
CA CYS A 91 4.18 -3.99 6.54
C CYS A 91 5.06 -3.24 7.57
N VAL A 92 6.25 -3.76 7.88
CA VAL A 92 7.19 -3.13 8.82
C VAL A 92 7.67 -1.78 8.28
N TRP A 93 7.85 -1.66 6.97
CA TRP A 93 8.31 -0.43 6.33
C TRP A 93 7.21 0.65 6.24
N PHE A 94 5.97 0.26 5.93
CA PHE A 94 4.85 1.20 5.86
C PHE A 94 4.43 1.75 7.23
N PHE A 95 4.56 0.96 8.31
CA PHE A 95 4.41 1.48 9.66
C PHE A 95 5.46 2.55 9.98
N GLY A 96 6.71 2.37 9.53
CA GLY A 96 7.77 3.37 9.69
C GLY A 96 7.55 4.65 8.87
N VAL A 97 6.90 4.56 7.70
CA VAL A 97 6.55 5.74 6.90
C VAL A 97 5.33 6.47 7.45
N LEU A 98 4.31 5.76 7.95
CA LEU A 98 3.12 6.41 8.52
C LEU A 98 3.43 7.22 9.79
N GLU A 99 4.40 6.77 10.61
CA GLU A 99 4.85 7.53 11.79
C GLU A 99 5.67 8.79 11.42
N LEU A 100 6.23 8.89 10.21
CA LEU A 100 6.96 10.07 9.74
C LEU A 100 6.05 11.18 9.17
N VAL A 101 4.76 10.88 8.97
CA VAL A 101 3.77 11.84 8.43
C VAL A 101 2.64 12.13 9.44
N SER A 102 2.85 11.82 10.74
CA SER A 102 1.95 12.18 11.84
C SER A 102 2.65 13.08 12.86
#